data_AF-A0A367KRG8-F1
#
_entry.id   AF-A0A367KRG8-F1
#
_cell.length_a   1.000
_cell.length_b   1.000
_cell.length_c   1.000
_cell.angle_alpha   90.00
_cell.angle_beta   90.00
_cell.angle_gamma   90.00
#
_symmetry.space_group_name_H-M   'P 1'
#
loop_
_entity.id
_entity.type
_entity.pdbx_description
1 polymer ?
#
loop_
_entity_poly.entity_id
_entity_poly.type
_entity_poly.pdbx_seq_one_letter_code
_entity_poly.pdbx_strand_id
1 'polypeptide(L)'
;KDVPDDYQKQNHAEMDKLASNEDSKYHNHPSYVKFRQAIWNINHPDEMMPSLTDVQEDDDIVMGPSKISLKCPLTTTWFEEPVTNAGCKHTFSKSAILSLLQKSNVIRCPIPGCNSYIQKNTLSPDEMMVDRVKRAKARETQEQQLSQFFDVE
;
A
#
# COMPACT_ATOMS: atom_id res chain seq x y z
N LYS A 1 -41.11 -28.17 -1.65
CA LYS A 1 -40.89 -28.07 -3.11
C LYS A 1 -39.48 -27.57 -3.28
N ASP A 2 -38.55 -28.51 -3.25
CA ASP A 2 -37.13 -28.25 -3.34
C ASP A 2 -36.84 -27.70 -4.74
N VAL A 3 -36.15 -26.57 -4.79
CA VAL A 3 -35.69 -25.98 -6.04
C VAL A 3 -34.75 -27.02 -6.68
N PRO A 4 -34.96 -27.42 -7.96
CA PRO A 4 -34.12 -28.42 -8.58
C PRO A 4 -32.64 -28.03 -8.51
N ASP A 5 -31.80 -28.90 -7.96
CA ASP A 5 -30.36 -28.70 -7.75
C ASP A 5 -29.62 -28.31 -9.04
N ASP A 6 -30.13 -28.74 -10.19
CA ASP A 6 -29.63 -28.41 -11.52
C ASP A 6 -29.82 -26.91 -11.87
N TYR A 7 -30.91 -26.29 -11.40
CA TYR A 7 -31.15 -24.85 -11.61
C TYR A 7 -30.18 -23.98 -10.80
N GLN A 8 -29.79 -24.43 -9.59
CA GLN A 8 -28.79 -23.73 -8.77
C GLN A 8 -27.39 -23.82 -9.39
N LYS A 9 -27.06 -24.99 -9.96
CA LYS A 9 -25.77 -25.25 -10.64
C LYS A 9 -25.64 -24.48 -11.96
N GLN A 10 -26.71 -24.42 -12.75
CA GLN A 10 -26.71 -23.67 -14.01
C GLN A 10 -26.56 -22.17 -13.77
N ASN A 11 -27.26 -21.61 -12.77
CA ASN A 11 -27.11 -20.21 -12.41
C ASN A 11 -25.70 -19.88 -11.90
N HIS A 12 -25.10 -20.73 -11.05
CA HIS A 12 -23.70 -20.55 -10.65
C HIS A 12 -22.75 -20.58 -11.85
N ALA A 13 -22.91 -21.58 -12.74
CA ALA A 13 -22.07 -21.71 -13.93
C ALA A 13 -22.25 -20.55 -14.92
N GLU A 14 -23.44 -19.97 -15.01
CA GLU A 14 -23.73 -18.80 -15.86
C GLU A 14 -23.20 -17.51 -15.24
N MET A 15 -23.31 -17.35 -13.92
CA MET A 15 -22.70 -16.25 -13.16
C MET A 15 -21.16 -16.30 -13.23
N ASP A 16 -20.55 -17.48 -13.12
CA ASP A 16 -19.10 -17.67 -13.23
C ASP A 16 -18.59 -17.33 -14.65
N LYS A 17 -19.36 -17.66 -15.69
CA LYS A 17 -19.04 -17.32 -17.08
C LYS A 17 -19.19 -15.82 -17.37
N LEU A 18 -20.22 -15.17 -16.81
CA LEU A 18 -20.39 -13.71 -16.92
C LEU A 18 -19.27 -12.97 -16.18
N ALA A 19 -18.95 -13.40 -14.96
CA ALA A 19 -17.84 -12.84 -14.18
C ALA A 19 -16.49 -12.94 -14.93
N SER A 20 -16.21 -14.09 -15.54
CA SER A 20 -14.96 -14.32 -16.30
C SER A 20 -14.82 -13.39 -17.52
N ASN A 21 -15.92 -13.06 -18.20
CA ASN A 21 -15.92 -12.21 -19.40
C ASN A 21 -15.94 -10.71 -19.06
N GLU A 22 -16.62 -10.31 -17.98
CA GLU A 22 -16.72 -8.90 -17.58
C GLU A 22 -15.44 -8.38 -16.91
N ASP A 23 -14.78 -9.22 -16.09
CA ASP A 23 -13.54 -8.86 -15.43
C ASP A 23 -12.43 -8.55 -16.45
N SER A 24 -12.24 -9.43 -17.43
CA SER A 24 -11.24 -9.26 -18.50
C SER A 24 -11.36 -7.94 -19.27
N LYS A 25 -12.58 -7.37 -19.39
CA LYS A 25 -12.82 -6.12 -20.12
C LYS A 25 -12.31 -4.88 -19.38
N TYR A 26 -12.37 -4.87 -18.05
CA TYR A 26 -12.04 -3.70 -17.24
C TYR A 26 -10.73 -3.84 -16.46
N HIS A 27 -10.06 -5.00 -16.50
CA HIS A 27 -8.80 -5.27 -15.81
C HIS A 27 -7.71 -4.20 -16.04
N ASN A 28 -7.68 -3.58 -17.23
CA ASN A 28 -6.71 -2.53 -17.57
C ASN A 28 -7.21 -1.10 -17.32
N HIS A 29 -8.48 -0.90 -16.96
CA HIS A 29 -9.05 0.44 -16.81
C HIS A 29 -8.64 1.07 -15.46
N PRO A 30 -8.07 2.29 -15.43
CA PRO A 30 -7.52 2.88 -14.20
C PRO A 30 -8.51 2.99 -13.03
N SER A 31 -9.80 3.20 -13.31
CA SER A 31 -10.82 3.24 -12.26
C SER A 31 -11.10 1.87 -11.63
N TYR A 32 -11.04 0.80 -12.42
CA TYR A 32 -11.30 -0.56 -11.95
C TYR A 32 -10.15 -1.09 -11.10
N VAL A 33 -8.91 -0.83 -11.50
CA VAL A 33 -7.71 -1.14 -10.70
C VAL A 33 -7.76 -0.43 -9.35
N LYS A 34 -8.07 0.88 -9.33
CA LYS A 34 -8.23 1.65 -8.07
C LYS A 34 -9.36 1.12 -7.20
N PHE A 35 -10.50 0.79 -7.80
CA PHE A 35 -11.66 0.23 -7.10
C PHE A 35 -11.29 -1.10 -6.42
N ARG A 36 -10.75 -2.05 -7.19
CA ARG A 36 -10.26 -3.31 -6.66
C ARG A 36 -9.26 -3.04 -5.54
N GLN A 37 -8.35 -2.06 -5.71
CA GLN A 37 -7.27 -1.79 -4.75
C GLN A 37 -7.83 -1.33 -3.41
N ALA A 38 -8.87 -0.50 -3.44
CA ALA A 38 -9.58 -0.09 -2.24
C ALA A 38 -10.21 -1.29 -1.52
N ILE A 39 -10.82 -2.25 -2.24
CA ILE A 39 -11.42 -3.46 -1.66
C ILE A 39 -10.35 -4.38 -1.06
N TRP A 40 -9.26 -4.65 -1.79
CA TRP A 40 -8.19 -5.52 -1.32
C TRP A 40 -7.54 -5.02 -0.02
N ASN A 41 -7.27 -3.71 0.05
CA ASN A 41 -6.63 -3.06 1.18
C ASN A 41 -7.40 -3.19 2.51
N ILE A 42 -8.69 -3.54 2.48
CA ILE A 42 -9.50 -3.74 3.70
C ILE A 42 -9.04 -5.00 4.45
N ASN A 43 -8.80 -6.09 3.71
CA ASN A 43 -8.43 -7.38 4.28
C ASN A 43 -6.91 -7.64 4.22
N HIS A 44 -6.18 -6.87 3.41
CA HIS A 44 -4.73 -7.02 3.20
C HIS A 44 -4.03 -5.65 3.29
N PRO A 45 -3.97 -5.03 4.50
CA PRO A 45 -3.55 -3.64 4.65
C PRO A 45 -2.04 -3.40 4.43
N ASP A 46 -1.21 -4.43 4.59
CA ASP A 46 0.25 -4.35 4.45
C ASP A 46 0.77 -5.05 3.18
N GLU A 47 -0.13 -5.64 2.40
CA GLU A 47 0.19 -6.29 1.14
C GLU A 47 -0.33 -5.43 -0.01
N MET A 48 0.47 -5.27 -1.05
CA MET A 48 -0.02 -4.67 -2.28
C MET A 48 -0.99 -5.66 -2.94
N MET A 49 -2.01 -5.14 -3.61
CA MET A 49 -2.88 -6.02 -4.38
C MET A 49 -2.06 -6.75 -5.46
N PRO A 50 -2.25 -8.06 -5.64
CA PRO A 50 -1.75 -8.78 -6.80
C PRO A 50 -2.20 -8.12 -8.11
N SER A 51 -1.38 -8.20 -9.16
CA SER A 51 -1.73 -7.61 -10.44
C SER A 51 -2.88 -8.37 -11.07
N LEU A 52 -3.78 -7.64 -11.73
CA LEU A 52 -4.97 -8.23 -12.35
C LEU A 52 -4.66 -8.89 -13.70
N THR A 53 -3.47 -8.68 -14.25
CA THR A 53 -3.04 -9.18 -15.56
C THR A 53 -2.40 -10.58 -15.52
N ASP A 54 -2.26 -11.17 -14.33
CA ASP A 54 -1.40 -12.35 -14.07
C ASP A 54 -1.98 -13.71 -14.59
N VAL A 55 -2.89 -13.70 -15.57
CA VAL A 55 -3.49 -14.92 -16.15
C VAL A 55 -3.26 -15.10 -17.66
N GLN A 56 -2.49 -14.24 -18.32
CA GLN A 56 -2.10 -14.47 -19.72
C GLN A 56 -0.57 -14.51 -19.89
N GLU A 57 -0.09 -15.76 -19.94
CA GLU A 57 1.04 -16.33 -20.70
C GLU A 57 2.43 -15.65 -20.70
N ASP A 58 3.40 -16.45 -20.21
CA ASP A 58 4.84 -16.56 -20.50
C ASP A 58 5.85 -15.44 -20.10
N ASP A 59 6.80 -15.86 -19.26
CA ASP A 59 8.18 -15.37 -19.09
C ASP A 59 8.47 -13.91 -18.65
N ASP A 60 7.58 -13.28 -17.89
CA ASP A 60 7.89 -12.05 -17.17
C ASP A 60 8.21 -12.31 -15.69
N ILE A 61 9.33 -11.79 -15.21
CA ILE A 61 9.72 -11.84 -13.79
C ILE A 61 8.61 -11.18 -12.96
N VAL A 62 7.82 -12.02 -12.28
CA VAL A 62 6.74 -11.57 -11.39
C VAL A 62 7.35 -10.80 -10.22
N MET A 63 7.15 -9.49 -10.18
CA MET A 63 7.49 -8.69 -8.99
C MET A 63 6.53 -9.08 -7.86
N GLY A 64 7.02 -9.89 -6.92
CA GLY A 64 6.29 -10.23 -5.71
C GLY A 64 5.96 -9.01 -4.84
N PRO A 65 5.05 -9.16 -3.87
CA PRO A 65 4.64 -8.06 -2.99
C PRO A 65 5.85 -7.47 -2.25
N SER A 66 6.14 -6.19 -2.51
CA SER A 66 7.23 -5.48 -1.85
C SER A 66 6.76 -4.95 -0.49
N LYS A 67 7.44 -5.36 0.58
CA LYS A 67 7.20 -4.83 1.93
C LYS A 67 7.75 -3.42 2.02
N ILE A 68 6.87 -2.44 2.21
CA ILE A 68 7.26 -1.06 2.47
C ILE A 68 7.45 -0.84 3.97
N SER A 69 8.61 -0.29 4.36
CA SER A 69 8.87 0.06 5.75
C SER A 69 8.02 1.26 6.17
N LEU A 70 7.28 1.11 7.28
CA LEU A 70 6.51 2.20 7.90
C LEU A 70 7.33 3.02 8.91
N LYS A 71 8.63 2.75 8.99
CA LYS A 71 9.58 3.50 9.81
C LYS A 71 10.41 4.44 8.94
N CYS A 72 10.64 5.63 9.44
CA CYS A 72 11.44 6.65 8.80
C CYS A 72 12.93 6.25 8.75
N PRO A 73 13.59 6.37 7.60
CA PRO A 73 15.00 5.98 7.44
C PRO A 73 15.96 6.92 8.20
N LEU A 74 15.51 8.11 8.62
CA LEU A 74 16.30 9.08 9.38
C LEU A 74 16.15 8.92 10.89
N THR A 75 14.91 8.78 11.38
CA THR A 75 14.63 8.72 12.82
C THR A 75 14.56 7.29 13.34
N THR A 76 14.43 6.30 12.46
CA THR A 76 14.17 4.87 12.79
C THR A 76 12.87 4.62 13.56
N THR A 77 12.04 5.66 13.70
CA THR A 77 10.71 5.62 14.34
C THR A 77 9.60 5.64 13.30
N TRP A 78 8.35 5.50 13.73
CA TRP A 78 7.19 5.69 12.87
C TRP A 78 7.23 7.04 12.16
N PHE A 79 6.79 7.09 10.90
CA PHE A 79 6.70 8.37 10.20
C PHE A 79 5.73 9.33 10.90
N GLU A 80 6.20 10.55 11.10
CA GLU A 80 5.40 11.70 11.50
C GLU A 80 5.42 12.72 10.36
N GLU A 81 4.24 13.14 9.90
CA GLU A 81 4.07 14.02 8.72
C GLU A 81 5.02 13.63 7.56
N PRO A 82 4.88 12.44 6.96
CA PRO A 82 5.76 11.99 5.90
C PRO A 82 5.75 12.95 4.71
N VAL A 83 6.93 13.28 4.20
CA VAL A 83 7.16 14.08 3.01
C VAL A 83 8.06 13.33 2.04
N THR A 84 7.73 13.41 0.76
CA THR A 84 8.41 12.69 -0.32
C THR A 84 9.10 13.67 -1.26
N ASN A 85 10.35 13.38 -1.61
CA ASN A 85 11.10 14.20 -2.58
C ASN A 85 10.72 13.83 -4.01
N ALA A 86 10.33 14.81 -4.84
CA ALA A 86 9.99 14.59 -6.24
C ALA A 86 11.14 13.97 -7.07
N GLY A 87 12.40 14.26 -6.72
CA GLY A 87 13.58 13.82 -7.47
C GLY A 87 14.07 12.39 -7.20
N CYS A 88 13.63 11.74 -6.11
CA CYS A 88 14.03 10.34 -5.81
C CYS A 88 12.92 9.48 -5.21
N LYS A 89 11.71 10.04 -5.02
CA LYS A 89 10.54 9.37 -4.43
C LYS A 89 10.79 8.74 -3.04
N HIS A 90 11.85 9.13 -2.34
CA HIS A 90 12.08 8.72 -0.96
C HIS A 90 11.27 9.59 0.01
N THR A 91 10.67 8.91 0.98
CA THR A 91 9.83 9.51 2.02
C THR A 91 10.61 9.66 3.33
N PHE A 92 10.42 10.79 4.01
CA PHE A 92 11.07 11.13 5.28
C PHE A 92 10.07 11.75 6.23
N SER A 93 10.32 11.70 7.54
CA SER A 93 9.58 12.54 8.49
C SER A 93 9.93 14.01 8.28
N LYS A 94 8.90 14.86 8.19
CA LYS A 94 9.05 16.30 7.90
C LYS A 94 9.98 17.01 8.87
N SER A 95 9.83 16.78 10.17
CA SER A 95 10.70 17.35 11.19
C SER A 95 12.18 16.99 10.94
N ALA A 96 12.47 15.70 10.72
CA ALA A 96 13.81 15.21 10.51
C ALA A 96 14.48 15.81 9.26
N ILE A 97 13.81 15.78 8.11
CA ILE A 97 14.40 16.30 6.87
C ILE A 97 14.56 17.82 6.90
N LEU A 98 13.63 18.54 7.53
CA LEU A 98 13.74 19.99 7.70
C LEU A 98 14.90 20.37 8.62
N SER A 99 15.17 19.60 9.67
CA SER A 99 16.35 19.82 10.53
C SER A 99 17.67 19.65 9.77
N LEU A 100 17.74 18.76 8.78
CA LEU A 100 18.91 18.66 7.90
C LEU A 100 19.02 19.88 6.97
N LEU A 101 17.89 20.32 6.40
CA LEU A 101 17.84 21.51 5.52
C LEU A 101 18.10 22.83 6.24
N GLN A 102 17.90 22.90 7.57
CA GLN A 102 18.24 24.08 8.37
C GLN A 102 19.74 24.36 8.36
N LYS A 103 20.59 23.33 8.27
CA LYS A 103 22.05 23.48 8.22
C LYS A 103 22.54 23.90 6.83
N SER A 104 21.80 23.57 5.79
CA SER A 104 22.13 23.88 4.40
C SER A 104 20.89 23.85 3.52
N ASN A 105 20.68 24.90 2.72
CA ASN A 105 19.49 25.06 1.86
C ASN A 105 19.27 23.90 0.86
N VAL A 106 20.33 23.18 0.52
CA VAL A 106 20.30 22.03 -0.39
C VAL A 106 21.14 20.91 0.23
N ILE A 107 20.59 19.72 0.34
CA ILE A 107 21.30 18.52 0.81
C ILE A 107 21.21 17.40 -0.23
N ARG A 108 22.14 16.44 -0.17
CA ARG A 108 21.95 15.17 -0.86
C ARG A 108 20.97 14.29 -0.11
N CYS A 109 20.28 13.43 -0.84
CA CYS A 109 19.39 12.44 -0.25
C CYS A 109 20.17 11.58 0.77
N PRO A 110 19.68 11.44 2.01
CA PRO A 110 20.38 10.69 3.06
C PRO A 110 20.25 9.17 2.90
N ILE A 111 19.50 8.69 1.90
CA ILE A 111 19.41 7.27 1.57
C ILE A 111 20.71 6.82 0.89
N PRO A 112 21.39 5.78 1.40
CA PRO A 112 22.60 5.27 0.79
C PRO A 112 22.33 4.84 -0.65
N GLY A 113 23.20 5.26 -1.58
CA GLY A 113 23.07 4.97 -3.01
C GLY A 113 22.20 5.96 -3.79
N CYS A 114 21.51 6.90 -3.14
CA CYS A 114 20.74 7.94 -3.82
C CYS A 114 21.56 9.23 -4.02
N ASN A 115 21.64 9.70 -5.26
CA ASN A 115 22.39 10.93 -5.61
C ASN A 115 21.53 12.17 -5.83
N SER A 116 20.21 12.07 -5.66
CA SER A 116 19.30 13.20 -5.85
C SER A 116 19.46 14.26 -4.76
N TYR A 117 19.27 15.53 -5.14
CA TYR A 117 19.25 16.64 -4.20
C TYR A 117 17.85 16.83 -3.62
N ILE A 118 17.80 17.31 -2.38
CA ILE A 118 16.58 17.64 -1.64
C ILE A 118 16.65 19.12 -1.28
N GLN A 119 15.54 19.82 -1.52
CA GLN A 119 15.32 21.20 -1.11
C GLN A 119 13.93 21.32 -0.49
N LYS A 120 13.67 22.39 0.24
CA LYS A 120 12.36 22.62 0.87
C LYS A 120 11.21 22.61 -0.15
N ASN A 121 11.45 23.11 -1.36
CA ASN A 121 10.45 23.21 -2.42
C ASN A 121 10.23 21.89 -3.19
N THR A 122 11.13 20.92 -3.08
CA THR A 122 11.02 19.62 -3.78
C THR A 122 10.31 18.56 -2.94
N LEU A 123 10.00 18.87 -1.68
CA LEU A 123 9.30 18.01 -0.75
C LEU A 123 7.79 18.24 -0.85
N SER A 124 7.04 17.16 -1.05
CA SER A 124 5.58 17.16 -1.07
C SER A 124 5.04 16.24 0.04
N PRO A 125 3.92 16.59 0.71
CA PRO A 125 3.29 15.70 1.67
C PRO A 125 2.90 14.36 1.04
N ASP A 126 3.11 13.26 1.77
CA ASP A 126 2.76 11.91 1.33
C ASP A 126 1.54 11.39 2.11
N GLU A 127 0.36 11.73 1.61
CA GLU A 127 -0.91 11.34 2.25
C GLU A 127 -1.12 9.82 2.29
N MET A 128 -0.62 9.09 1.28
CA MET A 128 -0.70 7.63 1.28
C MET A 128 0.11 7.03 2.43
N MET A 129 1.30 7.59 2.69
CA MET A 129 2.13 7.13 3.80
C MET A 129 1.54 7.50 5.17
N VAL A 130 0.87 8.65 5.28
CA VAL A 130 0.10 9.03 6.48
C VAL A 130 -0.95 7.95 6.78
N ASP A 131 -1.76 7.59 5.79
CA ASP A 131 -2.85 6.62 5.98
C ASP A 131 -2.32 5.24 6.35
N ARG A 132 -1.24 4.78 5.70
CA ARG A 132 -0.59 3.50 6.00
C ARG A 132 -0.10 3.45 7.45
N VAL A 133 0.61 4.48 7.88
CA VAL A 133 1.14 4.58 9.26
C VAL A 133 0.00 4.66 10.27
N LYS A 134 -1.04 5.43 10.00
CA LYS A 134 -2.22 5.54 10.87
C LYS A 134 -2.91 4.20 11.06
N ARG A 135 -3.12 3.44 9.97
CA ARG A 135 -3.71 2.10 10.03
C ARG A 135 -2.83 1.13 10.81
N ALA A 136 -1.52 1.13 10.56
CA ALA A 136 -0.60 0.23 11.25
C ALA A 136 -0.51 0.52 12.76
N LYS A 137 -0.41 1.79 13.16
CA LYS A 137 -0.46 2.20 14.57
C LYS A 137 -1.76 1.79 15.24
N ALA A 138 -2.91 1.94 14.57
CA ALA A 138 -4.19 1.53 15.12
C ALA A 138 -4.25 0.02 15.38
N ARG A 139 -3.70 -0.80 14.48
CA ARG A 139 -3.59 -2.26 14.68
C ARG A 139 -2.68 -2.60 15.86
N GLU A 140 -1.49 -2.01 15.91
CA GLU A 140 -0.53 -2.24 17.01
C GLU A 140 -1.15 -1.89 18.37
N THR A 141 -1.84 -0.75 18.48
CA THR A 141 -2.56 -0.38 19.72
C THR A 141 -3.67 -1.37 20.07
N GLN A 142 -4.44 -1.85 19.08
CA GLN A 142 -5.50 -2.83 19.31
C GLN A 142 -4.94 -4.18 19.77
N GLU A 143 -3.85 -4.65 19.16
CA GLU A 143 -3.14 -5.87 19.55
C GLU A 143 -2.55 -5.76 20.96
N GLN A 144 -1.98 -4.59 21.30
CA GLN A 144 -1.48 -4.30 22.65
C GLN A 144 -2.62 -4.29 23.69
N GLN A 145 -3.77 -3.70 23.38
CA GLN A 145 -4.93 -3.73 24.27
C GLN A 145 -5.50 -5.14 24.45
N LEU A 146 -5.56 -5.93 23.37
CA LEU A 146 -6.00 -7.33 23.44
C LEU A 146 -5.05 -8.15 24.30
N SER A 147 -3.73 -8.08 24.05
CA SER A 147 -2.75 -8.80 24.87
C SER A 147 -2.81 -8.39 26.34
N GLN A 148 -2.87 -7.08 26.64
CA GLN A 148 -2.99 -6.58 28.01
C GLN A 148 -4.27 -7.06 28.73
N PHE A 149 -5.37 -7.29 28.01
CA PHE A 149 -6.60 -7.83 28.58
C PHE A 149 -6.48 -9.30 29.00
N PHE A 150 -5.63 -10.09 28.34
CA PHE A 150 -5.42 -11.51 28.66
C PHE A 150 -4.39 -11.75 29.79
N ASP A 151 -3.64 -10.71 30.19
CA ASP A 151 -2.58 -10.80 31.22
C ASP A 151 -3.05 -10.48 32.66
N VAL A 152 -4.37 -10.45 32.92
CA VAL A 152 -4.90 -10.25 34.27
C VAL A 152 -5.15 -11.62 34.93
N GLU A 153 -4.24 -12.02 35.83
CA GLU A 153 -4.38 -13.15 36.78
C GLU A 153 -5.39 -12.84 37.91
#